data_AF-A0A7V1IF50-F1
#
_entry.id   AF-A0A7V1IF50-F1
#
_cell.length_a   1.000
_cell.length_b   1.000
_cell.length_c   1.000
_cell.angle_alpha   90.00
_cell.angle_beta   90.00
_cell.angle_gamma   90.00
#
_symmetry.space_group_name_H-M   'P 1'
#
loop_
_entity.id
_entity.type
_entity.pdbx_description
1 polymer ?
#
loop_
_entity_poly.entity_id
_entity_poly.type
_entity_poly.pdbx_seq_one_letter_code
_entity_poly.pdbx_strand_id
1 'polypeptide(L)'
;MPEANRPEAGEPMPESEAPEELSRRAWTLPEARRWCRALAGRHYENFTVAAWFLPPRRRDEYCALYAFARGADDIADAWASNAPETASRRLALLDEWQDHL
;
A
#
# COMPACT_ATOMS: atom_id res chain seq x y z
N MET A 1 22.58 1.93 20.57
CA MET A 1 21.92 1.63 19.29
C MET A 1 21.03 0.43 19.53
N PRO A 2 19.70 0.56 19.69
CA PRO A 2 18.86 -0.63 19.70
C PRO A 2 18.52 -0.99 18.25
N GLU A 3 18.79 -2.25 17.96
CA GLU A 3 18.60 -2.95 16.71
C GLU A 3 17.08 -3.10 16.48
N ALA A 4 16.54 -2.43 15.47
CA ALA A 4 15.13 -2.56 15.12
C ALA A 4 14.91 -3.93 14.48
N ASN A 5 14.23 -4.81 15.22
CA ASN A 5 13.83 -6.15 14.81
C ASN A 5 13.05 -6.07 13.48
N ARG A 6 13.59 -6.69 12.42
CA ARG A 6 12.94 -6.75 11.11
C ARG A 6 12.01 -7.98 11.12
N PRO A 7 10.70 -7.84 10.88
CA PRO A 7 9.80 -9.00 10.84
C PRO A 7 10.14 -9.90 9.65
N GLU A 8 10.10 -11.22 9.86
CA GLU A 8 10.34 -12.23 8.83
C GLU A 8 9.11 -12.40 7.93
N ALA A 9 9.35 -12.75 6.66
CA ALA A 9 8.32 -12.91 5.64
C ALA A 9 7.29 -13.98 6.05
N GLY A 10 6.06 -13.55 6.33
CA GLY A 10 4.96 -14.42 6.74
C GLY A 10 4.32 -14.07 8.09
N GLU A 11 4.90 -13.13 8.84
CA GLU A 11 4.22 -12.55 10.01
C GLU A 11 3.17 -11.53 9.53
N PRO A 12 1.91 -11.59 10.03
CA PRO A 12 0.94 -10.56 9.74
C PRO A 12 1.49 -9.24 10.28
N MET A 13 1.55 -8.24 9.40
CA MET A 13 1.89 -6.87 9.79
C MET A 13 1.06 -6.50 11.02
N PRO A 14 1.67 -6.01 12.12
CA PRO A 14 0.94 -5.66 13.32
C PRO A 14 -0.18 -4.68 12.94
N GLU A 15 -1.39 -4.95 13.44
CA GLU A 15 -2.67 -4.31 13.09
C GLU A 15 -2.70 -2.78 13.36
N SER A 16 -1.58 -2.16 13.77
CA SER A 16 -1.52 -0.81 14.32
C SER A 16 -0.30 0.05 13.93
N GLU A 17 0.44 -0.27 12.85
CA GLU A 17 1.61 0.54 12.43
C GLU A 17 1.39 1.49 11.24
N ALA A 18 0.15 1.69 10.80
CA ALA A 18 -0.19 2.96 10.15
C ALA A 18 -0.61 3.91 11.28
N PRO A 19 0.26 4.80 11.79
CA PRO A 19 -0.17 5.76 12.80
C PRO A 19 -1.39 6.50 12.25
N GLU A 20 -2.48 6.57 13.02
CA GLU A 20 -3.69 7.34 12.68
C GLU A 20 -3.39 8.81 12.28
N GLU A 21 -2.17 9.30 12.53
CA GLU A 21 -1.65 10.55 12.01
C GLU A 21 -1.57 10.61 10.48
N LEU A 22 -1.34 9.49 9.77
CA LEU A 22 -1.24 9.45 8.31
C LEU A 22 -2.61 9.67 7.64
N SER A 23 -3.70 9.19 8.26
CA SER A 23 -5.07 9.34 7.74
C SER A 23 -5.67 10.73 8.01
N ARG A 24 -5.18 11.46 9.03
CA ARG A 24 -5.66 12.82 9.39
C ARG A 24 -4.83 13.97 8.82
N ARG A 25 -3.68 13.70 8.21
CA ARG A 25 -2.84 14.73 7.60
C ARG A 25 -3.40 15.12 6.23
N ALA A 26 -3.70 16.40 6.02
CA ALA A 26 -3.94 16.91 4.67
C ALA A 26 -2.62 16.87 3.88
N TRP A 27 -2.51 15.95 2.93
CA TRP A 27 -1.33 15.81 2.08
C TRP A 27 -1.33 16.88 0.99
N THR A 28 -0.19 17.56 0.80
CA THR A 28 -0.01 18.35 -0.43
C THR A 28 0.24 17.41 -1.61
N LEU A 29 -0.16 17.81 -2.83
CA LEU A 29 0.07 17.01 -4.04
C LEU A 29 1.54 16.59 -4.24
N PRO A 30 2.55 17.45 -3.99
CA PRO A 30 3.95 17.03 -4.05
C PRO A 30 4.34 15.98 -3.00
N GLU A 31 3.76 16.01 -1.79
CA GLU A 31 4.00 15.00 -0.76
C GLU A 31 3.37 13.67 -1.13
N ALA A 32 2.12 13.67 -1.57
CA ALA A 32 1.42 12.47 -2.03
C ALA A 32 2.19 11.79 -3.17
N ARG A 33 2.63 12.56 -4.17
CA ARG A 33 3.45 12.04 -5.29
C ARG A 33 4.77 11.43 -4.83
N ARG A 34 5.45 12.05 -3.87
CA ARG A 34 6.70 11.51 -3.30
C ARG A 34 6.46 10.18 -2.60
N TRP A 35 5.37 10.08 -1.84
CA TRP A 35 5.00 8.85 -1.15
C TRP A 35 4.69 7.73 -2.15
N CYS A 36 3.85 8.00 -3.15
CA CYS A 36 3.52 7.00 -4.18
C CYS A 36 4.77 6.52 -4.93
N ARG A 37 5.70 7.43 -5.27
CA ARG A 37 6.98 7.07 -5.88
C ARG A 37 7.85 6.20 -4.97
N ALA A 38 7.92 6.52 -3.68
CA ALA A 38 8.68 5.74 -2.72
C ALA A 38 8.09 4.33 -2.56
N LEU A 39 6.76 4.21 -2.48
CA LEU A 39 6.09 2.91 -2.41
C LEU A 39 6.35 2.09 -3.68
N ALA A 40 6.12 2.66 -4.86
CA ALA A 40 6.36 2.00 -6.14
C ALA A 40 7.83 1.57 -6.35
N GLY A 41 8.78 2.32 -5.79
CA GLY A 41 10.21 1.96 -5.84
C GLY A 41 10.63 0.90 -4.82
N ARG A 42 9.89 0.69 -3.73
CA ARG A 42 10.18 -0.35 -2.71
C ARG A 42 9.68 -1.72 -3.14
N HIS A 43 8.57 -1.77 -3.86
CA HIS A 43 8.01 -3.00 -4.41
C HIS A 43 8.48 -3.14 -5.88
N TYR A 44 9.63 -3.78 -6.06
CA TYR A 44 10.18 -4.09 -7.39
C TYR A 44 9.46 -5.32 -7.97
N GLU A 45 8.28 -5.09 -8.54
CA GLU A 45 7.54 -6.09 -9.31
C GLU A 45 7.46 -5.68 -10.79
N ASN A 46 7.00 -6.59 -11.67
CA ASN A 46 6.88 -6.33 -13.12
C ASN A 46 6.08 -5.05 -13.43
N PHE A 47 5.17 -4.65 -12.54
CA PHE A 47 4.38 -3.43 -12.68
C PHE A 47 5.25 -2.16 -12.67
N THR A 48 6.35 -2.13 -11.90
CA THR A 48 7.28 -0.99 -11.86
C THR A 48 8.09 -0.86 -13.17
N VAL A 49 8.25 -1.96 -13.92
CA VAL A 49 8.90 -1.95 -15.25
C VAL A 49 8.02 -1.26 -16.28
N ALA A 50 6.69 -1.39 -16.21
CA ALA A 50 5.78 -0.69 -17.12
C ALA A 50 5.89 0.85 -16.99
N ALA A 51 6.26 1.35 -15.80
CA ALA A 51 6.54 2.78 -15.60
C ALA A 51 7.73 3.30 -16.43
N TRP A 52 8.65 2.42 -16.86
CA TRP A 52 9.81 2.81 -17.68
C TRP A 52 9.43 3.18 -19.11
N PHE A 53 8.36 2.58 -19.63
CA PHE A 53 7.81 2.88 -20.95
C PHE A 53 6.91 4.13 -20.98
N LEU A 54 6.59 4.69 -19.82
CA LEU A 54 5.79 5.91 -19.72
C LEU A 54 6.64 7.18 -19.86
N PRO A 55 6.10 8.24 -20.52
CA PRO A 55 6.71 9.56 -20.51
C PRO A 55 6.93 10.05 -19.06
N PRO A 56 8.03 10.76 -18.75
CA PRO A 56 8.36 11.16 -17.38
C PRO A 56 7.23 11.87 -16.62
N ARG A 57 6.43 12.68 -17.33
CA ARG A 57 5.33 13.45 -16.74
C ARG A 57 4.14 12.58 -16.28
N ARG A 58 4.01 11.35 -16.79
CA ARG A 58 2.92 10.41 -16.45
C ARG A 58 3.30 9.43 -15.35
N ARG A 59 4.59 9.36 -14.99
CA ARG A 59 5.09 8.40 -13.99
C ARG A 59 4.49 8.64 -12.61
N ASP A 60 4.22 9.90 -12.23
CA ASP A 60 3.58 10.23 -10.96
C ASP A 60 2.13 9.70 -10.89
N GLU A 61 1.37 9.81 -11.98
CA GLU A 61 -0.01 9.28 -12.09
C GLU A 61 0.01 7.75 -12.00
N TYR A 62 0.97 7.12 -12.67
CA TYR A 62 1.15 5.68 -12.62
C TYR A 62 1.55 5.18 -11.24
N CYS A 63 2.47 5.86 -10.55
CA CYS A 63 2.86 5.50 -9.19
C CYS A 63 1.68 5.61 -8.22
N ALA A 64 0.79 6.58 -8.41
CA ALA A 64 -0.42 6.71 -7.60
C ALA A 64 -1.38 5.54 -7.83
N LEU A 65 -1.61 5.15 -9.10
CA LEU A 65 -2.42 3.98 -9.43
C LEU A 65 -1.83 2.68 -8.84
N TYR A 66 -0.51 2.50 -8.98
CA TYR A 66 0.17 1.35 -8.42
C TYR A 66 0.05 1.32 -6.90
N ALA A 67 0.24 2.45 -6.23
CA ALA A 67 0.11 2.54 -4.78
C ALA A 67 -1.29 2.16 -4.28
N PHE A 68 -2.33 2.60 -5.00
CA PHE A 68 -3.71 2.20 -4.72
C PHE A 68 -3.92 0.69 -4.86
N ALA A 69 -3.52 0.12 -6.00
CA ALA A 69 -3.68 -1.31 -6.28
C ALA A 69 -2.90 -2.17 -5.28
N ARG A 70 -1.66 -1.79 -4.98
CA ARG A 70 -0.80 -2.50 -4.03
C ARG A 70 -1.39 -2.54 -2.62
N GLY A 71 -2.01 -1.44 -2.17
CA GLY A 71 -2.70 -1.39 -0.88
C GLY A 71 -3.91 -2.34 -0.84
N ALA A 72 -4.68 -2.43 -1.93
CA ALA A 72 -5.78 -3.39 -2.03
C ALA A 72 -5.28 -4.85 -2.00
N ASP A 73 -4.19 -5.15 -2.72
CA ASP A 73 -3.59 -6.49 -2.70
C ASP A 73 -3.06 -6.86 -1.30
N ASP A 74 -2.42 -5.93 -0.60
CA ASP A 74 -1.99 -6.15 0.80
C ASP A 74 -3.16 -6.56 1.71
N ILE A 75 -4.33 -5.94 1.54
CA ILE A 75 -5.54 -6.30 2.30
C ILE A 75 -6.06 -7.68 1.87
N ALA A 76 -6.06 -7.96 0.57
CA ALA A 76 -6.54 -9.23 0.03
C ALA A 76 -5.68 -10.42 0.49
N ASP A 77 -4.37 -10.20 0.65
CA ASP A 77 -3.38 -11.22 0.97
C ASP A 77 -3.00 -11.28 2.46
N ALA A 78 -3.49 -10.35 3.29
CA ALA A 78 -3.12 -10.22 4.71
C ALA A 78 -3.28 -11.50 5.54
N TRP A 79 -4.19 -12.40 5.12
CA TRP A 79 -4.43 -13.67 5.81
C TRP A 79 -4.55 -14.84 4.82
N ALA A 80 -3.97 -15.99 5.16
CA ALA A 80 -4.07 -17.19 4.33
C ALA A 80 -5.41 -17.94 4.49
N SER A 81 -6.14 -17.71 5.59
CA SER A 81 -7.39 -18.44 5.88
C SER A 81 -8.58 -17.86 5.12
N ASN A 82 -9.28 -18.71 4.36
CA ASN A 82 -10.53 -18.37 3.69
C ASN A 82 -11.78 -18.72 4.53
N ALA A 83 -11.62 -18.78 5.86
CA ALA A 83 -12.78 -18.91 6.75
C ALA A 83 -13.74 -17.74 6.52
N PRO A 84 -15.07 -17.95 6.60
CA PRO A 84 -16.07 -16.92 6.31
C PRO A 84 -15.83 -15.60 7.06
N GLU A 85 -15.45 -15.67 8.33
CA GLU A 85 -15.19 -14.50 9.17
C GLU A 85 -13.99 -13.69 8.66
N THR A 86 -12.91 -14.36 8.23
CA THR A 86 -11.73 -13.73 7.65
C THR A 86 -12.04 -13.11 6.29
N ALA A 87 -12.84 -13.78 5.46
CA ALA A 87 -13.26 -13.26 4.16
C ALA A 87 -14.12 -11.99 4.34
N SER A 88 -15.09 -12.01 5.25
CA SER A 88 -15.90 -10.82 5.57
C SER A 88 -15.07 -9.66 6.10
N ARG A 89 -14.04 -9.92 6.92
CA ARG A 89 -13.11 -8.90 7.41
C ARG A 89 -12.34 -8.25 6.26
N ARG A 90 -11.81 -9.02 5.29
CA ARG A 90 -11.12 -8.47 4.12
C ARG A 90 -12.02 -7.60 3.26
N LEU A 91 -13.24 -8.05 3.00
CA LEU A 91 -14.22 -7.28 2.24
C LEU A 91 -14.52 -5.93 2.92
N ALA A 92 -14.74 -5.92 4.24
CA ALA A 92 -14.98 -4.69 4.97
C ALA A 92 -13.78 -3.71 4.92
N LEU A 93 -12.55 -4.23 4.96
CA LEU A 93 -11.34 -3.42 4.82
C LEU A 93 -11.13 -2.90 3.40
N LEU A 94 -11.51 -3.67 2.38
CA LEU A 94 -11.49 -3.22 0.98
C LEU A 94 -12.55 -2.14 0.73
N ASP A 95 -13.74 -2.26 1.33
CA ASP A 95 -14.77 -1.22 1.29
C ASP A 95 -14.24 0.08 1.94
N GLU A 96 -13.63 -0.03 3.12
CA GLU A 96 -12.99 1.11 3.79
C GLU A 96 -11.88 1.73 2.91
N TRP A 97 -11.02 0.91 2.32
CA TRP A 97 -9.95 1.36 1.43
C TRP A 97 -10.47 2.12 0.21
N GLN A 98 -11.60 1.70 -0.35
CA GLN A 98 -12.27 2.39 -1.46
C GLN A 98 -12.82 3.76 -1.04
N ASP A 99 -13.39 3.86 0.15
CA ASP A 99 -14.05 5.08 0.65
C ASP A 99 -13.07 6.21 1.04
N HIS A 100 -11.79 5.90 1.25
CA HIS A 100 -10.74 6.87 1.59
C HIS A 100 -10.03 7.53 0.37
N LEU A 101 -10.57 7.38 -0.84
CA LEU A 101 -10.11 8.06 -2.07
C LEU A 101 -10.79 9.41 -2.33
#